data_AF-A0AAU7T428-F1
#
_entry.id   AF-A0AAU7T428-F1
#
_cell.length_a   1.000
_cell.length_b   1.000
_cell.length_c   1.000
_cell.angle_alpha   90.00
_cell.angle_beta   90.00
_cell.angle_gamma   90.00
#
_symmetry.space_group_name_H-M   'P 1'
#
loop_
_entity.id
_entity.type
_entity.pdbx_description
1 polymer ?
#
loop_
_entity_poly.entity_id
_entity_poly.type
_entity_poly.pdbx_seq_one_letter_code
_entity_poly.pdbx_strand_id
1 'polypeptide(L)' 'MSVDVRQGAEGEVAAEIFGEPERLYLWLWGRAGDDAVSAVGDPEVVRAFRGRISEATQ' A
#
# COMPACT_ATOMS: atom_id res chain seq x y z
N MET A 1 -2.78 16.31 9.17
CA MET A 1 -2.84 14.84 9.37
C MET A 1 -1.42 14.32 9.21
N SER A 2 -0.85 13.67 10.24
CA SER A 2 0.49 13.08 10.20
C SER A 2 0.38 11.58 9.92
N VAL A 3 1.39 11.04 9.24
CA VAL A 3 1.54 9.60 9.00
C VAL A 3 2.82 9.14 9.69
N ASP A 4 2.72 8.11 10.51
CA ASP A 4 3.86 7.47 11.17
C ASP A 4 4.33 6.27 10.34
N VAL A 5 5.58 6.32 9.88
CA VAL A 5 6.21 5.21 9.15
C VAL A 5 7.29 4.60 10.03
N ARG A 6 7.25 3.27 10.17
CA ARG A 6 8.20 2.49 10.99
C ARG A 6 8.86 1.44 10.12
N GLN A 7 10.14 1.18 10.38
CA GLN A 7 10.85 0.06 9.77
C GLN A 7 10.62 -1.21 10.60
N GLY A 8 10.29 -2.31 9.93
CA GLY A 8 10.01 -3.61 10.55
C GLY A 8 8.59 -4.10 10.27
N ALA A 9 8.32 -5.36 10.62
CA ALA A 9 7.02 -6.02 10.44
C ALA A 9 6.43 -6.50 11.77
N GLU A 10 6.83 -5.88 12.89
CA GLU A 10 6.39 -6.30 14.21
C GLU A 10 5.00 -5.74 14.53
N GLY A 11 4.07 -6.63 14.89
CA GLY A 11 2.75 -6.29 15.41
C GLY A 11 1.60 -6.83 14.58
N GLU A 12 0.39 -6.67 15.12
CA GLU A 12 -0.85 -6.99 14.41
C GLU A 12 -1.22 -5.82 13.49
N VAL A 13 -1.34 -6.10 12.19
CA VAL A 13 -1.67 -5.11 11.17
C VAL A 13 -3.01 -5.46 10.51
N ALA A 14 -3.75 -4.43 10.10
CA ALA A 14 -5.05 -4.64 9.43
C ALA A 14 -4.91 -5.19 8.00
N ALA A 15 -3.79 -4.92 7.34
CA ALA A 15 -3.45 -5.48 6.04
C ALA A 15 -1.93 -5.49 5.81
N GLU A 16 -1.47 -6.45 5.02
CA GLU A 16 -0.11 -6.49 4.47
C GLU A 16 -0.18 -6.45 2.95
N ILE A 17 0.72 -5.68 2.33
CA ILE A 17 0.85 -5.55 0.88
C ILE A 17 2.26 -5.99 0.50
N PHE A 18 2.37 -6.92 -0.44
CA PHE A 18 3.64 -7.53 -0.81
C PHE A 18 3.67 -7.89 -2.31
N GLY A 19 4.87 -8.05 -2.85
CA GLY A 19 5.09 -8.31 -4.26
C GLY A 19 6.50 -7.94 -4.68
N GLU A 20 6.77 -8.04 -5.98
CA GLU A 20 8.05 -7.61 -6.54
C GLU A 20 8.26 -6.11 -6.33
N PRO A 21 9.44 -5.66 -5.88
CA PRO A 21 9.69 -4.25 -5.54
C PRO A 21 9.33 -3.27 -6.67
N GLU A 22 9.68 -3.60 -7.91
CA GLU A 22 9.39 -2.77 -9.08
C GLU A 22 7.87 -2.64 -9.32
N ARG A 23 7.13 -3.74 -9.16
CA ARG A 23 5.67 -3.76 -9.34
C ARG A 23 4.97 -3.01 -8.22
N LEU A 24 5.42 -3.18 -6.97
CA LEU A 24 4.96 -2.39 -5.82
C LEU A 24 5.16 -0.90 -6.04
N TYR A 25 6.35 -0.49 -6.50
CA TYR A 25 6.65 0.90 -6.82
C TYR A 25 5.73 1.45 -7.92
N LEU A 26 5.48 0.70 -9.00
CA LEU A 26 4.55 1.17 -10.04
C LEU A 26 3.11 1.25 -9.53
N TRP A 27 2.66 0.30 -8.71
CA TRP A 27 1.32 0.28 -8.14
C TRP A 27 1.06 1.45 -7.17
N LEU A 28 2.00 1.70 -6.26
CA LEU A 28 1.95 2.79 -5.29
C LEU A 28 1.82 4.16 -5.98
N TRP A 29 2.43 4.34 -7.17
CA TRP A 29 2.38 5.59 -7.96
C TRP A 29 1.31 5.57 -9.07
N GLY A 30 0.35 4.64 -9.00
CA GLY A 30 -0.78 4.59 -9.94
C GLY A 30 -0.42 4.20 -11.39
N ARG A 31 0.79 3.68 -11.62
CA ARG A 31 1.27 3.24 -12.95
C ARG A 31 1.05 1.76 -13.22
N ALA A 32 0.53 1.02 -12.24
CA ALA A 32 0.10 -0.37 -12.38
C ALA A 32 -1.25 -0.60 -11.68
N GLY A 33 -2.00 -1.61 -12.13
CA GLY A 33 -3.27 -2.04 -11.55
C GLY A 33 -3.09 -2.84 -10.25
N ASP A 34 -4.19 -3.14 -9.56
CA ASP A 34 -4.17 -3.91 -8.30
C ASP A 34 -3.67 -5.35 -8.48
N ASP A 35 -3.64 -5.85 -9.72
CA ASP A 35 -3.04 -7.13 -10.11
C ASP A 35 -1.49 -7.14 -10.04
N ALA A 36 -0.87 -5.99 -9.80
CA ALA A 36 0.58 -5.86 -9.64
C ALA A 36 1.09 -6.27 -8.25
N VAL A 37 0.21 -6.37 -7.27
CA VAL A 37 0.54 -6.66 -5.87
C VAL A 37 -0.34 -7.77 -5.32
N SER A 38 0.11 -8.38 -4.23
CA SER A 38 -0.71 -9.25 -3.40
C SER A 38 -0.98 -8.56 -2.06
N ALA A 39 -2.14 -8.85 -1.48
CA ALA A 39 -2.48 -8.35 -0.16
C ALA A 39 -3.22 -9.39 0.66
N VAL A 40 -3.02 -9.34 1.98
CA VAL A 40 -3.77 -10.11 2.98
C VAL A 40 -4.35 -9.16 4.03
N GLY A 41 -5.46 -9.55 4.65
CA GLY A 41 -6.19 -8.71 5.60
C GLY A 41 -7.35 -7.96 4.97
N ASP A 42 -7.62 -6.74 5.45
CA ASP A 42 -8.78 -5.94 5.03
C ASP A 42 -8.54 -5.22 3.68
N PRO A 43 -9.29 -5.55 2.62
CA PRO A 43 -9.15 -4.91 1.31
C PRO A 43 -9.58 -3.43 1.29
N GLU A 44 -10.45 -2.98 2.21
CA GLU A 44 -10.82 -1.56 2.32
C GLU A 44 -9.65 -0.73 2.85
N VAL A 45 -8.84 -1.28 3.76
CA VAL A 45 -7.63 -0.61 4.27
C VAL A 45 -6.62 -0.41 3.15
N VAL A 46 -6.43 -1.42 2.29
CA VAL A 46 -5.54 -1.33 1.11
C VAL A 46 -6.04 -0.26 0.14
N ARG A 47 -7.34 -0.22 -0.17
CA ARG A 47 -7.96 0.82 -1.01
C ARG A 47 -7.77 2.22 -0.42
N ALA A 48 -8.05 2.39 0.87
CA ALA A 48 -7.92 3.67 1.56
C ALA A 48 -6.46 4.16 1.62
N PHE A 49 -5.50 3.24 1.83
CA PHE A 49 -4.07 3.56 1.76
C PHE A 49 -3.66 4.07 0.37
N ARG A 50 -4.05 3.34 -0.69
CA ARG A 50 -3.76 3.74 -2.06
C ARG A 50 -4.39 5.10 -2.42
N GLY A 51 -5.63 5.33 -1.98
CA GLY A 51 -6.31 6.62 -2.15
C GLY A 51 -5.54 7.79 -1.55
N ARG A 52 -5.03 7.64 -0.31
CA ARG A 52 -4.24 8.68 0.37
C ARG A 52 -2.92 9.00 -0.33
N ILE A 53 -2.25 7.99 -0.91
CA ILE A 53 -1.04 8.25 -1.71
C ILE A 53 -1.38 9.07 -2.95
N SER A 54 -2.49 8.73 -3.63
CA SER A 54 -2.95 9.47 -4.81
C SER A 54 -3.27 10.93 -4.46
N GLU A 55 -3.96 11.18 -3.34
CA GLU A 55 -4.26 12.55 -2.86
C GLU A 55 -3.00 13.37 -2.54
N ALA A 56 -1.92 12.72 -2.11
CA ALA A 56 -0.69 13.39 -1.72
C ALA A 56 0.31 13.61 -2.88
N THR A 57 0.05 13.03 -4.05
CA THR A 57 1.00 13.01 -5.19
C THR A 57 0.42 13.58 -6.51
N GLN A 58 -0.83 14.08 -6.46
CA GLN A 58 -1.54 14.75 -7.54
C GLN A 58 -1.92 16.17 -7.10
#